data_AF-A0A5B8XMQ2-F1
#
_entry.id   AF-A0A5B8XMQ2-F1
#
_cell.length_a   1.000
_cell.length_b   1.000
_cell.length_c   1.000
_cell.angle_alpha   90.00
_cell.angle_beta   90.00
_cell.angle_gamma   90.00
#
_symmetry.space_group_name_H-M   'P 1'
#
loop_
_entity.id
_entity.type
_entity.pdbx_description
1 polymer ?
#
loop_
_entity_poly.entity_id
_entity_poly.type
_entity_poly.pdbx_seq_one_letter_code
_entity_poly.pdbx_strand_id
1 'polypeptide(L)'
;MLHISTAKVRSVIQLLRKIEAVRPDIRHESTPYEDLEDLLRELDPDEKVDLVALMLLGRGDFTDDEWDDCWHHAEDEEADADLAEYLTETPNAAHIDEGLALVGEMEEEEEEEEDDDY
;
A
#
# COMPACT_ATOMS: atom_id res chain seq x y z
N MET A 1 13.39 -0.14 -1.24
CA MET A 1 12.91 -0.46 0.13
C MET A 1 11.99 0.65 0.65
N LEU A 2 11.02 0.32 1.51
CA LEU A 2 9.88 1.19 1.89
C LEU A 2 10.26 2.43 2.71
N HIS A 3 9.65 3.57 2.37
CA HIS A 3 9.65 4.82 3.14
C HIS A 3 8.60 4.80 4.26
N ILE A 4 7.47 4.12 4.04
CA ILE A 4 6.38 3.96 5.01
C ILE A 4 6.65 2.79 5.96
N SER A 5 6.40 2.98 7.26
CA SER A 5 6.52 1.88 8.23
C SER A 5 5.41 0.82 8.06
N THR A 6 5.75 -0.46 8.27
CA THR A 6 4.80 -1.59 8.26
C THR A 6 3.59 -1.36 9.17
N ALA A 7 3.78 -0.66 10.31
CA ALA A 7 2.70 -0.35 11.24
C ALA A 7 1.66 0.61 10.64
N LYS A 8 2.10 1.61 9.88
CA LYS A 8 1.22 2.54 9.15
C LYS A 8 0.47 1.79 8.03
N VAL A 9 1.16 0.97 7.24
CA VAL A 9 0.53 0.15 6.18
C VAL A 9 -0.57 -0.76 6.76
N ARG A 10 -0.29 -1.45 7.87
CA ARG A 10 -1.31 -2.29 8.54
C ARG A 10 -2.51 -1.49 9.03
N SER A 11 -2.30 -0.24 9.44
CA SER A 11 -3.38 0.66 9.86
C SER A 11 -4.26 1.06 8.67
N VAL A 12 -3.66 1.36 7.51
CA VAL A 12 -4.37 1.57 6.23
C VAL A 12 -5.21 0.33 5.89
N ILE A 13 -4.62 -0.86 5.82
CA ILE A 13 -5.32 -2.11 5.50
C ILE A 13 -6.52 -2.33 6.43
N GLN A 14 -6.33 -2.08 7.74
CA GLN A 14 -7.41 -2.21 8.71
C GLN A 14 -8.57 -1.24 8.45
N LEU A 15 -8.28 0.01 8.08
CA LEU A 15 -9.30 1.01 7.73
C LEU A 15 -10.02 0.63 6.44
N LEU A 16 -9.30 0.22 5.40
CA LEU A 16 -9.89 -0.23 4.14
C LEU A 16 -10.87 -1.40 4.35
N ARG A 17 -10.47 -2.42 5.10
CA ARG A 17 -11.36 -3.56 5.45
C ARG A 17 -12.60 -3.13 6.26
N LYS A 18 -12.47 -2.12 7.13
CA LYS A 18 -13.64 -1.56 7.83
C LYS A 18 -14.56 -0.84 6.85
N ILE A 19 -14.02 -0.08 5.90
CA ILE A 19 -14.78 0.64 4.87
C ILE A 19 -15.52 -0.35 3.96
N GLU A 20 -14.88 -1.45 3.55
CA GLU A 20 -15.53 -2.53 2.76
C GLU A 20 -16.74 -3.14 3.47
N ALA A 21 -16.74 -3.17 4.81
CA ALA A 21 -17.87 -3.64 5.61
C ALA A 21 -18.98 -2.59 5.78
N VAL A 22 -18.74 -1.32 5.44
CA VAL A 22 -19.73 -0.25 5.43
C VAL A 22 -20.59 -0.34 4.17
N ARG A 23 -21.86 0.04 4.26
CA ARG A 23 -22.74 0.05 3.09
C ARG A 23 -22.23 1.07 2.06
N PRO A 24 -22.19 0.73 0.76
CA PRO A 24 -21.63 1.62 -0.27
C PRO A 24 -22.27 3.01 -0.34
N ASP A 25 -23.57 3.14 -0.02
CA ASP A 25 -24.32 4.41 -0.08
C ASP A 25 -23.89 5.43 0.98
N ILE A 26 -23.19 5.01 2.03
CA ILE A 26 -22.79 5.87 3.15
C ILE A 26 -21.29 5.77 3.48
N ARG A 27 -20.47 5.14 2.64
CA ARG A 27 -19.05 4.89 2.94
C ARG A 27 -18.29 6.19 3.23
N HIS A 28 -18.55 7.25 2.46
CA HIS A 28 -17.91 8.56 2.59
C HIS A 28 -18.34 9.34 3.85
N GLU A 29 -19.47 8.96 4.44
CA GLU A 29 -19.99 9.56 5.69
C GLU A 29 -19.61 8.73 6.92
N SER A 30 -18.78 7.69 6.74
CA SER A 30 -18.42 6.76 7.79
C SER A 30 -17.12 7.16 8.47
N THR A 31 -17.06 6.98 9.80
CA THR A 31 -15.85 7.23 10.59
C THR A 31 -14.60 6.53 10.05
N PRO A 32 -14.65 5.26 9.58
CA PRO A 32 -13.47 4.64 8.98
C PRO A 32 -12.92 5.35 7.74
N TYR A 33 -13.78 6.00 6.94
CA TYR A 33 -13.36 6.77 5.77
C TYR A 33 -12.72 8.09 6.20
N GLU A 34 -13.32 8.80 7.17
CA GLU A 34 -12.73 10.01 7.77
C GLU A 34 -11.35 9.72 8.38
N ASP A 35 -11.23 8.63 9.15
CA ASP A 35 -9.98 8.16 9.75
C ASP A 35 -8.92 7.84 8.68
N LEU A 36 -9.32 7.28 7.53
CA LEU A 36 -8.41 7.00 6.41
C LEU A 36 -7.89 8.29 5.79
N GLU A 37 -8.77 9.25 5.52
CA GLU A 37 -8.35 10.54 4.95
C GLU A 37 -7.37 11.27 5.87
N ASP A 38 -7.63 11.26 7.18
CA ASP A 38 -6.74 11.90 8.15
C ASP A 38 -5.38 11.21 8.21
N LEU A 39 -5.35 9.87 8.20
CA LEU A 39 -4.11 9.10 8.12
C LEU A 39 -3.33 9.45 6.85
N LEU A 40 -3.98 9.46 5.68
CA LEU A 40 -3.34 9.76 4.40
C LEU A 40 -2.82 11.21 4.33
N ARG A 41 -3.46 12.17 5.02
CA ARG A 41 -2.97 13.55 5.13
C ARG A 41 -1.69 13.68 5.96
N GLU A 42 -1.45 12.75 6.88
CA GLU A 42 -0.24 12.72 7.72
C GLU A 42 0.94 12.01 7.05
N LEU A 43 0.72 11.31 5.94
CA LEU A 43 1.78 10.65 5.18
C LEU A 43 2.55 11.63 4.32
N ASP A 44 3.87 11.47 4.30
CA ASP A 44 4.75 12.15 3.36
C ASP A 44 4.50 11.64 1.92
N PRO A 45 4.85 12.40 0.87
CA PRO A 45 4.61 12.00 -0.53
C PRO A 45 5.14 10.59 -0.85
N ASP A 46 6.39 10.31 -0.47
CA ASP A 46 7.01 9.00 -0.73
C ASP A 46 6.28 7.86 0.00
N GLU A 47 5.75 8.12 1.21
CA GLU A 47 4.95 7.13 1.95
C GLU A 47 3.62 6.81 1.24
N LYS A 48 3.05 7.75 0.49
CA LYS A 48 1.84 7.53 -0.30
C LYS A 48 2.15 6.73 -1.56
N VAL A 49 3.26 7.05 -2.22
CA VAL A 49 3.75 6.30 -3.37
C VAL A 49 3.96 4.84 -2.98
N ASP A 50 4.56 4.58 -1.81
CA ASP A 50 4.72 3.21 -1.31
C ASP A 50 3.38 2.47 -1.16
N LEU A 51 2.29 3.13 -0.72
CA LEU A 51 0.98 2.48 -0.61
C LEU A 51 0.43 2.09 -1.99
N VAL A 52 0.61 2.94 -3.00
CA VAL A 52 0.21 2.66 -4.37
C VAL A 52 1.09 1.54 -4.94
N ALA A 53 2.41 1.59 -4.74
CA ALA A 53 3.35 0.55 -5.18
C ALA A 53 3.02 -0.81 -4.56
N LEU A 54 2.78 -0.87 -3.25
CA LEU A 54 2.35 -2.10 -2.57
C LEU A 54 1.04 -2.66 -3.14
N MET A 55 0.09 -1.78 -3.48
CA MET A 55 -1.16 -2.19 -4.12
C MET A 55 -0.91 -2.77 -5.52
N LEU A 56 -0.09 -2.12 -6.34
CA LEU A 56 0.24 -2.59 -7.69
C LEU A 56 1.00 -3.92 -7.68
N LEU A 57 1.97 -4.04 -6.79
CA LEU A 57 2.75 -5.25 -6.61
C LEU A 57 1.86 -6.43 -6.18
N GLY A 58 1.02 -6.26 -5.15
CA GLY A 58 0.10 -7.32 -4.73
C GLY A 58 -1.07 -7.58 -5.68
N ARG A 59 -1.35 -6.65 -6.61
CA ARG A 59 -2.26 -6.87 -7.75
C ARG A 59 -1.63 -7.77 -8.82
N GLY A 60 -0.29 -7.89 -8.81
CA GLY A 60 0.50 -8.65 -9.77
C GLY A 60 0.80 -7.88 -11.05
N ASP A 61 0.79 -6.54 -11.00
CA ASP A 61 1.17 -5.70 -12.15
C ASP A 61 2.69 -5.65 -12.33
N PHE A 62 3.43 -5.88 -11.25
CA PHE A 62 4.89 -5.94 -11.17
C PHE A 62 5.29 -7.19 -10.39
N THR A 63 6.54 -7.62 -10.54
CA THR A 63 7.14 -8.70 -9.75
C THR A 63 8.03 -8.16 -8.62
N ASP A 64 8.48 -9.06 -7.76
CA ASP A 64 9.44 -8.79 -6.67
C ASP A 64 10.74 -8.15 -7.19
N ASP A 65 11.28 -8.63 -8.31
CA ASP A 65 12.48 -8.04 -8.91
C ASP A 65 12.26 -6.68 -9.60
N GLU A 66 11.02 -6.20 -9.69
CA GLU A 66 10.62 -4.97 -10.38
C GLU A 66 10.21 -3.84 -9.43
N TRP A 67 10.63 -3.88 -8.15
CA TRP A 67 10.23 -2.89 -7.14
C TRP A 67 10.48 -1.43 -7.57
N ASP A 68 11.67 -1.12 -8.10
CA ASP A 68 12.00 0.26 -8.49
C ASP A 68 11.10 0.76 -9.63
N ASP A 69 10.79 -0.08 -10.61
CA ASP A 69 9.89 0.26 -11.72
C ASP A 69 8.44 0.41 -11.22
N CYS A 70 8.00 -0.48 -10.31
CA CYS A 70 6.72 -0.39 -9.64
C CYS A 70 6.56 0.94 -8.87
N TRP A 71 7.61 1.36 -8.17
CA TRP A 71 7.59 2.59 -7.38
C TRP A 71 7.48 3.84 -8.26
N HIS A 72 8.25 3.93 -9.35
CA HIS A 72 8.16 5.06 -10.28
C HIS A 72 6.79 5.12 -10.99
N HIS A 73 6.23 3.96 -11.35
CA HIS A 73 4.87 3.92 -11.89
C HIS A 73 3.82 4.35 -10.86
N ALA A 74 4.00 3.94 -9.60
CA ALA A 74 3.14 4.36 -8.50
C ALA A 74 3.21 5.87 -8.23
N GLU A 75 4.39 6.49 -8.40
CA GLU A 75 4.57 7.94 -8.26
C GLU A 75 3.71 8.70 -9.27
N ASP A 76 3.72 8.26 -10.53
CA ASP A 76 2.87 8.82 -11.58
C ASP A 76 1.37 8.61 -11.31
N GLU A 77 0.96 7.43 -10.82
CA GLU A 77 -0.45 7.16 -10.49
C GLU A 77 -0.94 7.95 -9.26
N GLU A 78 -0.12 8.11 -8.21
CA GLU A 78 -0.49 8.86 -7.00
C GLU A 78 -0.76 10.33 -7.32
N ALA A 79 0.07 10.94 -8.17
CA ALA A 79 -0.02 12.35 -8.52
C ALA A 79 -1.36 12.75 -9.19
N ASP A 80 -2.02 11.79 -9.86
CA ASP A 80 -3.26 12.00 -10.61
C ASP A 80 -4.53 11.53 -9.85
N ALA A 81 -4.39 10.93 -8.66
CA ALA A 81 -5.48 10.25 -7.96
C ALA A 81 -6.04 11.01 -6.74
N ASP A 82 -7.34 10.82 -6.48
CA ASP A 82 -7.86 10.95 -5.11
C ASP A 82 -7.53 9.66 -4.36
N LEU A 83 -6.39 9.67 -3.66
CA LEU A 83 -5.81 8.47 -3.07
C LEU A 83 -6.76 7.73 -2.12
N ALA A 84 -7.59 8.45 -1.36
CA ALA A 84 -8.55 7.82 -0.46
C ALA A 84 -9.61 7.04 -1.25
N GLU A 85 -10.19 7.66 -2.28
CA GLU A 85 -11.15 7.00 -3.16
C GLU A 85 -10.50 5.79 -3.85
N TYR A 86 -9.30 5.98 -4.40
CA TYR A 86 -8.57 4.94 -5.12
C TYR A 86 -8.27 3.72 -4.25
N LEU A 87 -7.74 3.92 -3.04
CA LEU A 87 -7.41 2.81 -2.14
C LEU A 87 -8.65 2.08 -1.60
N THR A 88 -9.82 2.72 -1.58
CA THR A 88 -11.08 2.08 -1.13
C THR A 88 -11.74 1.22 -2.20
N GLU A 89 -11.23 1.20 -3.43
CA GLU A 89 -11.70 0.26 -4.44
C GLU A 89 -11.39 -1.17 -4.03
N THR A 90 -12.37 -2.06 -4.15
CA THR A 90 -12.15 -3.49 -3.92
C THR A 90 -11.50 -4.11 -5.16
N PRO A 91 -10.41 -4.89 -5.03
CA PRO A 91 -9.90 -5.51 -3.80
C PRO A 91 -8.58 -4.94 -3.26
N ASN A 92 -8.37 -3.62 -3.31
CA ASN A 92 -7.07 -3.00 -3.01
C ASN A 92 -6.58 -3.26 -1.57
N ALA A 93 -7.47 -3.45 -0.59
CA ALA A 93 -7.06 -3.83 0.76
C ALA A 93 -6.34 -5.18 0.82
N ALA A 94 -6.74 -6.14 -0.04
CA ALA A 94 -6.09 -7.43 -0.15
C ALA A 94 -4.76 -7.30 -0.89
N HIS A 95 -4.73 -6.55 -1.99
CA HIS A 95 -3.50 -6.31 -2.75
C HIS A 95 -2.42 -5.63 -1.92
N ILE A 96 -2.73 -4.61 -1.12
CA ILE A 96 -1.73 -3.94 -0.26
C ILE A 96 -1.15 -4.93 0.77
N ASP A 97 -1.97 -5.83 1.32
CA ASP A 97 -1.51 -6.85 2.29
C ASP A 97 -0.58 -7.87 1.60
N GLU A 98 -0.90 -8.27 0.36
CA GLU A 98 -0.08 -9.18 -0.43
C GLU A 98 1.23 -8.54 -0.89
N GLY A 99 1.20 -7.30 -1.38
CA GLY A 99 2.42 -6.55 -1.73
C GLY A 99 3.32 -6.32 -0.52
N LEU A 100 2.75 -6.09 0.67
CA LEU A 100 3.54 -5.96 1.91
C LEU A 100 4.23 -7.28 2.29
N ALA A 101 3.59 -8.41 2.04
CA ALA A 101 4.19 -9.72 2.27
C ALA A 101 5.36 -9.97 1.30
N LEU A 102 5.16 -9.69 0.01
CA LEU A 102 6.20 -9.81 -1.03
C LEU A 102 7.42 -8.95 -0.69
N VAL A 103 7.23 -7.70 -0.28
CA VAL A 103 8.35 -6.86 0.16
C VAL A 103 9.09 -7.47 1.36
N GLY A 104 8.37 -8.03 2.33
CA GLY A 104 9.03 -8.73 3.43
C GLY A 104 9.88 -9.92 2.97
N GLU A 105 9.39 -10.70 2.00
CA GLU A 105 10.14 -11.83 1.42
C GLU A 105 11.39 -11.35 0.67
N MET A 106 11.30 -10.25 -0.09
CA MET A 106 12.46 -9.64 -0.77
C MET A 106 13.55 -9.21 0.20
N GLU A 107 13.18 -8.56 1.30
CA GLU A 107 14.13 -8.11 2.32
C GLU A 107 14.83 -9.31 3.01
N GLU A 108 14.10 -10.41 3.23
CA GLU A 108 14.66 -11.65 3.79
C GLU A 108 15.65 -12.33 2.82
N GLU A 109 15.34 -12.38 1.52
CA GLU A 109 16.22 -12.95 0.49
C GLU A 109 17.53 -12.15 0.34
N GLU A 110 17.46 -10.81 0.37
CA GLU A 110 18.65 -9.95 0.34
C GLU A 110 19.58 -10.19 1.55
N GLU A 111 19.01 -10.35 2.75
CA GLU A 111 19.78 -10.65 3.97
C GLU A 111 20.46 -12.03 3.91
N GLU A 112 19.78 -13.06 3.37
CA GLU A 112 20.34 -14.41 3.25
C GLU A 112 21.53 -14.48 2.25
N GLU A 113 21.45 -13.76 1.12
CA GLU A 113 22.56 -13.72 0.14
C GLU A 113 23.81 -13.00 0.69
N GLU A 114 23.63 -11.97 1.54
CA GLU A 114 24.74 -11.26 2.17
C GLU A 114 25.47 -12.13 3.22
N ASP A 115 24.75 -13.00 3.92
CA ASP A 115 25.29 -13.88 4.96
C ASP A 115 26.06 -15.09 4.40
N ASP A 116 25.79 -15.50 3.15
CA ASP A 116 26.43 -16.65 2.49
C ASP A 116 27.81 -16.34 1.83
N ASP A 117 28.24 -15.06 1.75
CA ASP A 117 29.53 -14.64 1.17
C ASP A 117 30.72 -14.69 2.17
N TYR A 118 30.67 -15.56 3.20
CA TYR A 118 31.71 -15.68 4.26
C TYR A 118 32.32 -17.07 4.49
#